data_AF-A0A4Q2LQT2-F1
#
_entry.id   AF-A0A4Q2LQT2-F1
#
_cell.length_a   1.000
_cell.length_b   1.000
_cell.length_c   1.000
_cell.angle_alpha   90.00
_cell.angle_beta   90.00
_cell.angle_gamma   90.00
#
_symmetry.space_group_name_H-M   'P 1'
#
loop_
_entity.id
_entity.type
_entity.pdbx_description
1 polymer ?
#
loop_
_entity_poly.entity_id
_entity_poly.type
_entity_poly.pdbx_seq_one_letter_code
_entity_poly.pdbx_strand_id
1 'polypeptide(L)'
;MSRAGSKSVIRRIAGKRSTQGSRTVQRGTGKKHRNAKGAMYTAKRGQFRKKAGGQGRKTSNRSGVYKKARKGKSLHRLKLKHGKNYVSNEMQERQELGRNSETREHKEQDGSKDHKEQKENGGIRTQMGSSGDKEHKDSLENSENNAYSIESPAQPEGGESVKGLSEQQQLEQAREEGRYEGGELLLENALPDHILLPDFTLSEVVTAGVAALQPHALPLMTPEQVFARLNQSITSSSPCAVVRLGDGELFALSQGIVYDAAAIRREAPFLPTAGVVVPDIAARDQLAAAVRQADIVGVPHSRRKHYQPFMFPILRGHGIDIRTMELTLSTINYRLHESGLLPKLLQGRKVLIIGDKATVLAGLLTEYGITVKGVISPVHGFGDIDRVMNEARNFQFDIALVAAGIPAVVITVKIAAELGKVALDFGHLADQLANGRVQLYVE
;
A
#
# COMPACT_ATOMS: atom_id res chain seq x y z
N MET A 1 -62.31 27.16 -10.39
CA MET A 1 -62.92 28.30 -11.11
C MET A 1 -63.06 29.48 -10.15
N SER A 2 -62.50 30.65 -10.52
CA SER A 2 -62.82 32.04 -10.07
C SER A 2 -62.66 32.36 -8.57
N ARG A 3 -62.03 33.45 -8.07
CA ARG A 3 -61.50 34.76 -8.55
C ARG A 3 -60.55 35.26 -7.43
N ALA A 4 -59.34 35.79 -7.69
CA ALA A 4 -58.97 37.21 -7.90
C ALA A 4 -59.47 38.18 -6.78
N GLY A 5 -58.71 39.13 -6.20
CA GLY A 5 -57.34 39.63 -6.36
C GLY A 5 -57.15 40.97 -5.60
N SER A 6 -55.91 41.46 -5.43
CA SER A 6 -55.45 42.89 -5.32
C SER A 6 -54.00 42.89 -4.82
N LYS A 7 -52.95 43.29 -5.55
CA LYS A 7 -52.50 44.61 -6.09
C LYS A 7 -52.19 45.71 -5.05
N SER A 8 -50.88 45.98 -4.88
CA SER A 8 -50.16 47.27 -5.07
C SER A 8 -49.10 47.52 -3.97
N VAL A 9 -47.79 47.60 -4.27
CA VAL A 9 -46.93 48.69 -4.83
C VAL A 9 -46.23 49.55 -3.75
N ILE A 10 -44.90 49.33 -3.64
CA ILE A 10 -43.75 50.27 -3.58
C ILE A 10 -43.84 51.54 -2.69
N ARG A 11 -42.87 51.71 -1.76
CA ARG A 11 -41.93 52.87 -1.69
C ARG A 11 -40.78 52.68 -0.69
N ARG A 12 -39.55 52.91 -1.18
CA ARG A 12 -38.32 53.24 -0.42
C ARG A 12 -38.48 54.61 0.25
N ILE A 13 -37.92 54.81 1.45
CA ILE A 13 -37.22 56.04 1.84
C ILE A 13 -36.06 55.70 2.80
N ALA A 14 -34.91 56.30 2.53
CA ALA A 14 -33.68 56.28 3.30
C ALA A 14 -33.70 57.28 4.48
N GLY A 15 -33.00 56.96 5.56
CA GLY A 15 -32.68 57.89 6.66
C GLY A 15 -31.17 58.00 6.86
N LYS A 16 -30.59 59.13 6.43
CA LYS A 16 -29.26 59.63 6.80
C LYS A 16 -29.34 60.42 8.12
N ARG A 17 -28.26 60.40 8.92
CA ARG A 17 -27.55 61.55 9.58
C ARG A 17 -26.73 61.00 10.77
N SER A 18 -25.38 61.04 10.74
CA SER A 18 -24.46 62.16 11.05
C SER A 18 -24.48 62.49 12.55
N THR A 19 -23.38 62.63 13.31
CA THR A 19 -22.15 63.42 13.09
C THR A 19 -21.10 63.13 14.19
N GLN A 20 -19.81 63.24 13.84
CA GLN A 20 -18.67 63.94 14.51
C GLN A 20 -18.45 63.80 16.04
N GLY A 21 -17.22 63.71 16.57
CA GLY A 21 -15.88 63.81 15.98
C GLY A 21 -14.74 63.90 17.01
N SER A 22 -13.52 64.11 16.49
CA SER A 22 -12.31 64.73 17.08
C SER A 22 -11.52 63.92 18.13
N ARG A 23 -10.37 63.34 17.77
CA ARG A 23 -8.99 63.91 17.69
C ARG A 23 -8.30 64.06 19.05
N THR A 24 -7.22 63.30 19.29
CA THR A 24 -5.89 63.89 19.60
C THR A 24 -4.74 62.89 19.38
N VAL A 25 -3.60 63.44 18.98
CA VAL A 25 -2.32 62.84 18.61
C VAL A 25 -1.37 62.92 19.80
N GLN A 26 -0.47 61.94 19.99
CA GLN A 26 0.88 62.26 20.46
C GLN A 26 1.94 61.21 20.04
N ARG A 27 3.06 61.77 19.56
CA ARG A 27 4.32 61.15 19.12
C ARG A 27 5.27 60.94 20.31
N GLY A 28 6.27 60.07 20.13
CA GLY A 28 7.60 60.18 20.78
C GLY A 28 8.31 58.82 20.93
N THR A 29 9.29 58.46 20.08
CA THR A 29 10.75 58.53 20.33
C THR A 29 11.21 57.71 21.56
N GLY A 30 12.18 56.79 21.58
CA GLY A 30 13.28 56.36 20.70
C GLY A 30 14.34 55.63 21.57
N LYS A 31 15.40 55.08 20.91
CA LYS A 31 16.66 54.48 21.44
C LYS A 31 16.61 53.03 21.98
N LYS A 32 17.29 52.06 21.36
CA LYS A 32 18.75 51.73 21.36
C LYS A 32 19.30 51.31 22.75
N HIS A 33 19.62 50.03 22.96
CA HIS A 33 21.01 49.47 22.94
C HIS A 33 21.13 48.05 23.55
N ARG A 34 21.87 47.20 22.82
CA ARG A 34 22.98 46.29 23.23
C ARG A 34 22.79 45.13 24.24
N ASN A 35 23.15 43.95 23.69
CA ASN A 35 24.18 42.98 24.12
C ASN A 35 24.06 42.07 25.35
N ALA A 36 24.61 40.87 25.10
CA ALA A 36 25.40 39.97 25.97
C ALA A 36 24.63 38.72 26.43
N LYS A 37 24.94 37.53 25.89
CA LYS A 37 26.07 36.63 26.24
C LYS A 37 25.95 36.03 27.65
N GLY A 38 25.87 34.71 27.70
CA GLY A 38 26.80 33.89 28.49
C GLY A 38 26.26 33.11 29.69
N ALA A 39 26.92 31.97 29.93
CA ALA A 39 26.90 31.06 31.09
C ALA A 39 25.67 30.12 31.16
N MET A 40 25.75 28.79 30.95
CA MET A 40 26.74 27.79 31.40
C MET A 40 26.88 27.75 32.92
N TYR A 41 26.30 26.74 33.59
CA TYR A 41 26.85 26.20 34.85
C TYR A 41 26.53 24.71 35.00
N THR A 42 27.60 23.99 35.24
CA THR A 42 27.76 22.58 35.60
C THR A 42 27.40 22.27 37.05
N ALA A 43 26.99 21.02 37.25
CA ALA A 43 27.31 20.11 38.38
C ALA A 43 26.82 20.43 39.81
N LYS A 44 26.19 19.40 40.43
CA LYS A 44 26.73 18.81 41.67
C LYS A 44 26.15 17.42 41.97
N ARG A 45 27.08 16.49 42.17
CA ARG A 45 26.93 15.19 42.86
C ARG A 45 26.53 15.41 44.33
N GLY A 46 25.83 14.43 44.89
CA GLY A 46 25.70 14.23 46.34
C GLY A 46 25.32 12.78 46.66
N GLN A 47 26.33 11.93 46.88
CA GLN A 47 26.22 10.66 47.61
C GLN A 47 26.07 10.96 49.11
N PHE A 48 25.32 10.16 49.89
CA PHE A 48 25.72 9.76 51.25
C PHE A 48 24.90 8.54 51.79
N ARG A 49 25.65 7.43 52.00
CA ARG A 49 25.65 6.36 53.05
C ARG A 49 24.35 6.01 53.82
N LYS A 50 23.92 4.74 53.84
CA LYS A 50 24.36 3.57 54.68
C LYS A 50 24.22 3.74 56.21
N LYS A 51 23.37 2.88 56.81
CA LYS A 51 23.50 2.10 58.08
C LYS A 51 22.25 1.17 58.16
N ALA A 52 22.28 -0.17 58.21
CA ALA A 52 22.99 -1.18 59.01
C ALA A 52 22.23 -1.60 60.30
N GLY A 53 21.96 -2.91 60.41
CA GLY A 53 21.62 -3.68 61.62
C GLY A 53 20.12 -4.00 61.79
N GLY A 54 19.64 -5.22 62.07
CA GLY A 54 20.28 -6.50 62.32
C GLY A 54 19.28 -7.48 62.98
N GLN A 55 19.45 -8.77 62.66
CA GLN A 55 19.13 -9.98 63.45
C GLN A 55 17.69 -10.36 63.84
N GLY A 56 17.37 -11.66 63.64
CA GLY A 56 16.37 -12.37 64.46
C GLY A 56 15.72 -13.61 63.82
N ARG A 57 16.29 -14.80 64.04
CA ARG A 57 15.79 -16.15 63.67
C ARG A 57 14.48 -16.56 64.36
N LYS A 58 13.70 -17.46 63.74
CA LYS A 58 13.18 -18.78 64.25
C LYS A 58 12.09 -19.35 63.30
N THR A 59 12.37 -20.41 62.52
CA THR A 59 12.03 -21.85 62.72
C THR A 59 10.54 -22.20 62.86
N SER A 60 10.00 -23.03 61.94
CA SER A 60 9.40 -24.36 62.27
C SER A 60 8.87 -25.12 61.04
N ASN A 61 9.17 -26.42 61.03
CA ASN A 61 8.75 -27.51 60.13
C ASN A 61 7.23 -27.76 60.03
N ARG A 62 6.78 -28.35 58.90
CA ARG A 62 6.00 -29.61 58.81
C ARG A 62 5.68 -29.96 57.34
N SER A 63 6.30 -31.02 56.79
CA SER A 63 5.71 -32.36 56.51
C SER A 63 4.48 -32.34 55.59
N GLY A 64 4.58 -32.73 54.31
CA GLY A 64 4.26 -34.10 53.83
C GLY A 64 2.88 -34.10 53.13
N VAL A 65 2.46 -34.95 52.19
CA VAL A 65 2.90 -36.21 51.58
C VAL A 65 2.11 -36.34 50.24
N TYR A 66 2.68 -37.05 49.26
CA TYR A 66 2.04 -37.53 48.02
C TYR A 66 0.72 -38.30 48.26
N LYS A 67 -0.29 -38.14 47.39
CA LYS A 67 -1.08 -39.28 46.87
C LYS A 67 -1.91 -38.96 45.63
N LYS A 68 -1.80 -39.86 44.65
CA LYS A 68 -2.58 -40.01 43.41
C LYS A 68 -4.07 -40.27 43.70
N ALA A 69 -4.95 -39.78 42.83
CA ALA A 69 -6.16 -40.50 42.42
C ALA A 69 -6.61 -40.05 41.01
N ARG A 70 -6.49 -40.97 40.05
CA ARG A 70 -7.11 -40.94 38.71
C ARG A 70 -8.49 -41.60 38.79
N LYS A 71 -9.45 -41.01 38.07
CA LYS A 71 -10.75 -41.49 37.52
C LYS A 71 -11.71 -40.31 37.66
N GLY A 72 -12.16 -39.60 36.64
CA GLY A 72 -12.57 -40.03 35.30
C GLY A 72 -14.07 -39.74 35.20
N LYS A 73 -14.47 -38.74 34.40
CA LYS A 73 -15.76 -38.66 33.69
C LYS A 73 -15.84 -37.40 32.83
N SER A 74 -15.85 -37.66 31.52
CA SER A 74 -16.72 -37.05 30.49
C SER A 74 -16.77 -35.52 30.39
N LEU A 75 -15.84 -34.95 29.63
CA LEU A 75 -16.03 -33.65 28.99
C LEU A 75 -16.75 -33.83 27.65
N HIS A 76 -17.91 -33.19 27.57
CA HIS A 76 -18.78 -33.15 26.40
C HIS A 76 -18.01 -32.68 25.16
N ARG A 77 -18.16 -33.48 24.11
CA ARG A 77 -17.70 -33.28 22.75
C ARG A 77 -18.46 -32.12 22.10
N LEU A 78 -17.98 -30.90 22.23
CA LEU A 78 -18.39 -29.78 21.36
C LEU A 78 -17.64 -29.92 20.03
N LYS A 79 -18.30 -30.59 19.08
CA LYS A 79 -17.89 -30.64 17.68
C LYS A 79 -18.03 -29.23 17.09
N LEU A 80 -16.94 -28.48 16.99
CA LEU A 80 -16.82 -27.41 16.02
C LEU A 80 -16.71 -28.04 14.62
N LYS A 81 -17.86 -28.26 13.99
CA LYS A 81 -17.96 -28.49 12.55
C LYS A 81 -17.92 -27.13 11.86
N HIS A 82 -16.76 -26.62 11.47
CA HIS A 82 -16.63 -25.67 10.36
C HIS A 82 -15.22 -25.84 9.75
N GLY A 83 -15.02 -26.96 9.07
CA GLY A 83 -13.97 -27.05 8.06
C GLY A 83 -14.44 -26.29 6.83
N LYS A 84 -13.90 -25.09 6.63
CA LYS A 84 -13.84 -24.45 5.31
C LYS A 84 -12.38 -24.08 5.07
N ASN A 85 -11.89 -24.52 3.92
CA ASN A 85 -10.54 -24.33 3.44
C ASN A 85 -10.22 -22.82 3.39
N TYR A 86 -9.33 -22.38 4.29
CA TYR A 86 -8.70 -21.07 4.15
C TYR A 86 -7.66 -21.19 3.04
N VAL A 87 -8.00 -20.64 1.88
CA VAL A 87 -7.05 -20.38 0.80
C VAL A 87 -6.01 -19.40 1.36
N SER A 88 -4.73 -19.77 1.27
CA SER A 88 -3.62 -18.99 1.82
C SER A 88 -3.57 -17.60 1.18
N ASN A 89 -3.18 -16.60 1.97
CA ASN A 89 -2.95 -15.21 1.55
C ASN A 89 -2.03 -15.10 0.31
N GLU A 90 -1.18 -16.10 0.07
CA GLU A 90 -0.35 -16.19 -1.13
C GLU A 90 -1.16 -16.40 -2.41
N MET A 91 -2.31 -17.09 -2.38
CA MET A 91 -3.05 -17.42 -3.59
C MET A 91 -3.79 -16.19 -4.16
N GLN A 92 -4.19 -15.24 -3.31
CA GLN A 92 -4.81 -13.99 -3.75
C GLN A 92 -3.76 -12.97 -4.24
N GLU A 93 -2.61 -12.83 -3.54
CA GLU A 93 -1.46 -12.08 -4.07
C GLU A 93 -0.92 -12.72 -5.38
N ARG A 94 -0.96 -14.07 -5.50
CA ARG A 94 -0.63 -14.79 -6.74
C ARG A 94 -1.70 -14.64 -7.82
N GLN A 95 -2.98 -14.46 -7.49
CA GLN A 95 -4.03 -14.17 -8.47
C GLN A 95 -3.92 -12.75 -9.04
N GLU A 96 -3.44 -11.79 -8.23
CA GLU A 96 -3.05 -10.45 -8.71
C GLU A 96 -1.81 -10.53 -9.62
N LEU A 97 -0.83 -11.39 -9.31
CA LEU A 97 0.37 -11.59 -10.13
C LEU A 97 0.18 -12.46 -11.38
N GLY A 98 -0.68 -13.49 -11.34
CA GLY A 98 -0.88 -14.47 -12.42
C GLY A 98 -1.61 -13.91 -13.64
N ARG A 99 -2.38 -12.83 -13.48
CA ARG A 99 -3.00 -12.13 -14.63
C ARG A 99 -2.01 -11.34 -15.47
N ASN A 100 -0.84 -10.99 -14.91
CA ASN A 100 0.20 -10.26 -15.60
C ASN A 100 1.10 -11.17 -16.46
N SER A 101 1.05 -12.50 -16.28
CA SER A 101 1.75 -13.46 -17.15
C SER A 101 0.89 -13.94 -18.33
N GLU A 102 -0.42 -14.11 -18.15
CA GLU A 102 -1.32 -14.54 -19.26
C GLU A 102 -1.48 -13.47 -20.35
N THR A 103 -1.31 -12.19 -20.02
CA THR A 103 -1.28 -11.08 -21.00
C THR A 103 0.03 -11.00 -21.79
N ARG A 104 1.07 -11.74 -21.38
CA ARG A 104 2.35 -11.85 -22.09
C ARG A 104 2.33 -12.92 -23.18
N GLU A 105 1.70 -14.08 -22.91
CA GLU A 105 1.69 -15.20 -23.87
C GLU A 105 0.69 -15.00 -25.03
N HIS A 106 -0.41 -14.29 -24.82
CA HIS A 106 -1.39 -14.03 -25.88
C HIS A 106 -1.02 -12.91 -26.86
N LYS A 107 0.02 -12.11 -26.61
CA LYS A 107 0.48 -11.06 -27.54
C LYS A 107 1.66 -11.46 -28.43
N GLU A 108 2.33 -12.58 -28.16
CA GLU A 108 3.44 -13.07 -29.00
C GLU A 108 3.00 -14.10 -30.05
N GLN A 109 1.73 -14.53 -30.06
CA GLN A 109 1.23 -15.54 -31.02
C GLN A 109 0.35 -15.01 -32.16
N ASP A 110 0.00 -13.72 -32.20
CA ASP A 110 -0.97 -13.20 -33.19
C ASP A 110 -0.42 -12.12 -34.14
N GLY A 111 0.88 -12.25 -34.46
CA GLY A 111 1.62 -11.29 -35.30
C GLY A 111 2.20 -11.89 -36.57
N SER A 112 1.47 -12.77 -37.27
CA SER A 112 1.85 -13.17 -38.64
C SER A 112 0.65 -13.74 -39.39
N LYS A 113 -0.03 -12.89 -40.15
CA LYS A 113 -0.51 -13.18 -41.51
C LYS A 113 -1.28 -11.98 -42.10
N ASP A 114 -1.05 -11.82 -43.41
CA ASP A 114 -1.86 -11.14 -44.42
C ASP A 114 -1.84 -9.61 -44.50
N HIS A 115 -1.09 -9.10 -45.48
CA HIS A 115 -1.71 -8.41 -46.62
C HIS A 115 -0.75 -8.32 -47.83
N LYS A 116 -1.19 -8.93 -48.94
CA LYS A 116 -0.75 -8.70 -50.32
C LYS A 116 -1.80 -7.85 -51.03
N GLU A 117 -1.38 -7.24 -52.14
CA GLU A 117 -2.08 -6.36 -53.11
C GLU A 117 -1.98 -4.85 -52.79
N GLN A 118 -1.80 -3.93 -53.74
CA GLN A 118 -1.26 -3.83 -55.11
C GLN A 118 -1.61 -2.39 -55.58
N LYS A 119 -0.84 -1.82 -56.53
CA LYS A 119 -1.10 -0.59 -57.32
C LYS A 119 -0.86 0.76 -56.63
N GLU A 120 -0.37 1.82 -57.28
CA GLU A 120 0.26 2.06 -58.59
C GLU A 120 0.85 3.49 -58.56
N ASN A 121 1.88 3.70 -59.39
CA ASN A 121 2.25 4.94 -60.10
C ASN A 121 2.69 6.23 -59.37
N GLY A 122 3.85 6.73 -59.79
CA GLY A 122 4.21 8.15 -59.69
C GLY A 122 5.71 8.41 -59.66
N GLY A 123 6.41 8.22 -60.79
CA GLY A 123 7.78 8.69 -60.94
C GLY A 123 7.85 10.21 -61.12
N ILE A 124 8.96 10.83 -60.69
CA ILE A 124 9.66 11.94 -61.36
C ILE A 124 11.12 11.91 -60.88
N ARG A 125 12.00 12.17 -61.84
CA ARG A 125 13.46 12.10 -61.82
C ARG A 125 14.01 13.52 -61.99
N THR A 126 15.03 13.93 -61.22
CA THR A 126 16.14 14.86 -61.56
C THR A 126 16.92 15.14 -60.25
N GLN A 127 18.17 14.66 -60.08
CA GLN A 127 19.47 15.07 -60.63
C GLN A 127 20.21 16.18 -59.86
N MET A 128 21.38 15.78 -59.36
CA MET A 128 22.72 16.42 -59.45
C MET A 128 23.20 17.51 -58.46
N GLY A 129 24.47 17.34 -58.09
CA GLY A 129 25.40 18.26 -57.41
C GLY A 129 25.92 17.67 -56.08
N SER A 130 26.97 16.83 -56.04
CA SER A 130 28.43 17.15 -56.02
C SER A 130 28.78 18.27 -55.03
N SER A 131 29.78 18.19 -54.15
CA SER A 131 31.18 17.78 -54.32
C SER A 131 31.79 17.61 -52.90
N GLY A 132 32.63 16.61 -52.63
CA GLY A 132 34.10 16.77 -52.45
C GLY A 132 34.46 17.12 -50.99
N ASP A 133 35.45 16.58 -50.29
CA ASP A 133 36.62 15.74 -50.57
C ASP A 133 37.11 15.21 -49.18
N LYS A 134 37.57 13.94 -49.07
CA LYS A 134 38.97 13.49 -48.87
C LYS A 134 39.70 14.10 -47.67
N GLU A 135 40.61 13.47 -46.93
CA GLU A 135 41.29 12.18 -46.88
C GLU A 135 42.12 12.30 -45.58
N HIS A 136 42.33 11.23 -44.81
CA HIS A 136 43.67 10.91 -44.29
C HIS A 136 43.67 9.49 -43.71
N LYS A 137 44.40 8.62 -44.41
CA LYS A 137 45.02 7.40 -43.90
C LYS A 137 46.37 7.76 -43.29
N ASP A 138 46.75 7.04 -42.23
CA ASP A 138 48.03 6.33 -42.02
C ASP A 138 48.12 5.95 -40.53
N SER A 139 48.00 4.66 -40.17
CA SER A 139 48.97 3.56 -40.24
C SER A 139 50.07 3.66 -39.16
N LEU A 140 50.18 2.59 -38.34
CA LEU A 140 51.30 2.08 -37.51
C LEU A 140 50.71 0.94 -36.64
N GLU A 141 50.79 -0.32 -37.08
CA GLU A 141 51.78 -1.35 -36.65
C GLU A 141 51.71 -1.70 -35.15
N ASN A 142 51.10 -2.83 -34.79
CA ASN A 142 51.71 -4.16 -34.61
C ASN A 142 52.70 -4.26 -33.43
N SER A 143 52.22 -4.81 -32.30
CA SER A 143 53.05 -5.61 -31.39
C SER A 143 52.20 -6.57 -30.55
N GLU A 144 52.43 -7.86 -30.79
CA GLU A 144 52.48 -8.97 -29.81
C GLU A 144 51.15 -9.48 -29.23
N ASN A 145 50.56 -10.55 -29.76
CA ASN A 145 50.91 -11.97 -29.56
C ASN A 145 51.16 -12.38 -28.11
N ASN A 146 50.12 -12.81 -27.40
CA ASN A 146 50.20 -13.98 -26.52
C ASN A 146 48.81 -14.59 -26.29
N ALA A 147 48.35 -15.39 -27.25
CA ALA A 147 47.22 -16.30 -27.06
C ALA A 147 47.76 -17.58 -26.42
N TYR A 148 47.55 -17.75 -25.12
CA TYR A 148 47.70 -19.05 -24.47
C TYR A 148 46.55 -19.95 -24.95
N SER A 149 46.88 -20.81 -25.90
CA SER A 149 46.11 -22.02 -26.22
C SER A 149 46.07 -22.90 -24.98
N ILE A 150 44.91 -22.98 -24.32
CA ILE A 150 44.62 -24.07 -23.39
C ILE A 150 43.84 -25.11 -24.17
N GLU A 151 44.50 -26.24 -24.38
CA GLU A 151 43.99 -27.45 -25.00
C GLU A 151 42.68 -27.89 -24.33
N SER A 152 41.64 -28.12 -25.12
CA SER A 152 40.43 -28.81 -24.67
C SER A 152 40.80 -30.18 -24.12
N PRO A 153 40.46 -30.52 -22.86
CA PRO A 153 40.73 -31.84 -22.34
C PRO A 153 39.90 -32.87 -23.09
N ALA A 154 40.58 -33.96 -23.45
CA ALA A 154 40.04 -35.12 -24.13
C ALA A 154 38.73 -35.61 -23.50
N GLN A 155 37.78 -35.99 -24.36
CA GLN A 155 36.55 -36.64 -23.93
C GLN A 155 36.87 -37.98 -23.27
N PRO A 156 36.32 -38.26 -22.06
CA PRO A 156 36.28 -39.63 -21.59
C PRO A 156 35.18 -40.35 -22.36
N GLU A 157 35.59 -41.24 -23.27
CA GLU A 157 34.75 -42.34 -23.72
C GLU A 157 34.41 -43.22 -22.50
N GLY A 158 33.15 -43.21 -22.10
CA GLY A 158 32.65 -43.95 -20.95
C GLY A 158 31.19 -43.62 -20.74
N GLY A 159 30.31 -44.36 -21.41
CA GLY A 159 28.88 -44.24 -21.25
C GLY A 159 28.45 -44.62 -19.85
N GLU A 160 28.16 -43.60 -19.03
CA GLU A 160 27.11 -43.68 -18.02
C GLU A 160 26.09 -42.60 -18.37
N SER A 161 24.89 -43.02 -18.75
CA SER A 161 23.76 -42.12 -18.88
C SER A 161 23.46 -41.53 -17.50
N VAL A 162 23.94 -40.31 -17.27
CA VAL A 162 23.49 -39.51 -16.12
C VAL A 162 21.98 -39.37 -16.28
N LYS A 163 21.23 -40.16 -15.51
CA LYS A 163 19.78 -40.04 -15.42
C LYS A 163 19.47 -38.60 -15.05
N GLY A 164 18.93 -37.83 -16.00
CA GLY A 164 18.43 -36.50 -15.72
C GLY A 164 17.49 -36.56 -14.52
N LEU A 165 17.69 -35.66 -13.56
CA LEU A 165 16.81 -35.52 -12.41
C LEU A 165 15.38 -35.33 -12.92
N SER A 166 14.42 -35.99 -12.30
CA SER A 166 13.01 -35.72 -12.56
C SER A 166 12.69 -34.26 -12.24
N GLU A 167 11.64 -33.71 -12.86
CA GLU A 167 11.18 -32.34 -12.58
C GLU A 167 10.96 -32.09 -11.08
N GLN A 168 10.46 -33.10 -10.35
CA GLN A 168 10.30 -33.03 -8.90
C GLN A 168 11.64 -32.95 -8.16
N GLN A 169 12.65 -33.69 -8.61
CA GLN A 169 13.98 -33.63 -8.02
C GLN A 169 14.68 -32.30 -8.30
N GLN A 170 14.52 -31.75 -9.51
CA GLN A 170 15.03 -30.43 -9.85
C GLN A 170 14.37 -29.34 -9.00
N LEU A 171 13.05 -29.44 -8.79
CA LEU A 171 12.33 -28.51 -7.93
C LEU A 171 12.77 -28.62 -6.48
N GLU A 172 12.97 -29.84 -5.96
CA GLU A 172 13.45 -30.03 -4.59
C GLU A 172 14.87 -29.47 -4.42
N GLN A 173 15.77 -29.75 -5.36
CA GLN A 173 17.12 -29.19 -5.36
C GLN A 173 17.10 -27.66 -5.36
N ALA A 174 16.29 -27.03 -6.23
CA ALA A 174 16.16 -25.58 -6.26
C ALA A 174 15.59 -24.99 -4.95
N ARG A 175 14.73 -25.74 -4.24
CA ARG A 175 14.21 -25.34 -2.93
C ARG A 175 15.27 -25.47 -1.84
N GLU A 176 16.07 -26.52 -1.87
CA GLU A 176 17.19 -26.70 -0.94
C GLU A 176 18.26 -25.63 -1.14
N GLU A 177 18.68 -25.39 -2.38
CA GLU A 177 19.61 -24.32 -2.74
C GLU A 177 19.08 -22.96 -2.31
N GLY A 178 17.81 -22.65 -2.63
CA GLY A 178 17.18 -21.39 -2.21
C GLY A 178 17.07 -21.23 -0.69
N ARG A 179 16.83 -22.33 0.06
CA ARG A 179 16.82 -22.32 1.52
C ARG A 179 18.22 -22.06 2.07
N TYR A 180 19.24 -22.68 1.49
CA TYR A 180 20.62 -22.48 1.91
C TYR A 180 21.06 -21.04 1.63
N GLU A 181 21.03 -20.60 0.37
CA GLU A 181 21.51 -19.28 -0.04
C GLU A 181 20.72 -18.14 0.62
N GLY A 182 19.40 -18.28 0.72
CA GLY A 182 18.52 -17.25 1.27
C GLY A 182 18.36 -17.27 2.80
N GLY A 183 18.92 -18.27 3.48
CA GLY A 183 18.60 -18.54 4.88
C GLY A 183 19.79 -19.06 5.68
N GLU A 184 20.18 -20.32 5.46
CA GLU A 184 21.24 -20.96 6.23
C GLU A 184 22.59 -20.24 6.04
N LEU A 185 22.93 -19.83 4.81
CA LEU A 185 24.16 -19.08 4.51
C LEU A 185 24.16 -17.69 5.18
N LEU A 186 23.00 -17.03 5.31
CA LEU A 186 22.90 -15.76 6.04
C LEU A 186 23.13 -15.97 7.54
N LEU A 187 22.65 -17.08 8.09
CA LEU A 187 22.90 -17.46 9.48
C LEU A 187 24.37 -17.83 9.71
N GLU A 188 24.96 -18.63 8.82
CA GLU A 188 26.38 -19.00 8.85
C GLU A 188 27.27 -17.75 8.90
N ASN A 189 27.04 -16.80 8.00
CA ASN A 189 27.79 -15.54 7.96
C ASN A 189 27.55 -14.62 9.16
N ALA A 190 26.43 -14.78 9.87
CA ALA A 190 26.10 -13.97 11.06
C ALA A 190 26.66 -14.56 12.35
N LEU A 191 27.00 -15.86 12.36
CA LEU A 191 27.60 -16.53 13.52
C LEU A 191 29.11 -16.24 13.58
N PRO A 192 29.66 -15.89 14.76
CA PRO A 192 31.11 -15.85 14.93
C PRO A 192 31.73 -17.23 14.67
N ASP A 193 32.92 -17.27 14.06
CA ASP A 193 33.65 -18.49 13.66
C ASP A 193 33.88 -19.54 14.78
N HIS A 194 33.69 -19.15 16.04
CA HIS A 194 33.90 -19.99 17.22
C HIS A 194 32.59 -20.35 17.95
N ILE A 195 31.43 -20.12 17.33
CA ILE A 195 30.12 -20.44 17.89
C ILE A 195 29.40 -21.42 16.98
N LEU A 196 28.83 -22.48 17.57
CA LEU A 196 27.94 -23.42 16.91
C LEU A 196 26.56 -23.39 17.58
N LEU A 197 25.51 -23.57 16.78
CA LEU A 197 24.12 -23.74 17.24
C LEU A 197 23.63 -25.16 16.87
N PRO A 198 24.03 -26.20 17.62
CA PRO A 198 23.84 -27.59 17.21
C PRO A 198 22.37 -28.05 17.23
N ASP A 199 21.53 -27.44 18.08
CA ASP A 199 20.17 -27.92 18.37
C ASP A 199 19.08 -26.98 17.83
N PHE A 200 19.43 -26.06 16.92
CA PHE A 200 18.49 -25.05 16.40
C PHE A 200 18.38 -25.11 14.89
N THR A 201 17.14 -25.12 14.40
CA THR A 201 16.81 -24.93 12.99
C THR A 201 16.80 -23.44 12.63
N LEU A 202 16.99 -23.12 11.35
CA LEU A 202 16.81 -21.75 10.83
C LEU A 202 15.48 -21.12 11.25
N SER A 203 14.39 -21.89 11.24
CA SER A 203 13.06 -21.41 11.63
C SER A 203 13.00 -20.99 13.11
N GLU A 204 13.65 -21.75 14.00
CA GLU A 204 13.72 -21.43 15.43
C GLU A 204 14.58 -20.20 15.67
N VAL A 205 15.69 -20.07 14.96
CA VAL A 205 16.54 -18.87 15.01
C VAL A 205 15.77 -17.64 14.54
N VAL A 206 15.06 -17.74 13.40
CA VAL A 206 14.20 -16.65 12.90
C VAL A 206 13.09 -16.32 13.90
N THR A 207 12.44 -17.33 14.50
CA THR A 207 11.39 -17.13 15.50
C THR A 207 11.92 -16.40 16.73
N ALA A 208 13.09 -16.80 17.24
CA ALA A 208 13.75 -16.15 18.36
C ALA A 208 14.14 -14.70 18.00
N GLY A 209 14.67 -14.47 16.80
CA GLY A 209 14.99 -13.14 16.28
C GLY A 209 13.75 -12.25 16.17
N VAL A 210 12.63 -12.75 15.63
CA VAL A 210 11.36 -12.03 15.55
C VAL A 210 10.86 -11.69 16.95
N ALA A 211 10.89 -12.64 17.89
CA ALA A 211 10.49 -12.38 19.28
C ALA A 211 11.35 -11.29 19.94
N ALA A 212 12.67 -11.28 19.67
CA ALA A 212 13.58 -10.26 20.17
C ALA A 212 13.31 -8.87 19.54
N LEU A 213 12.89 -8.82 18.27
CA LEU A 213 12.60 -7.58 17.53
C LEU A 213 11.16 -7.08 17.72
N GLN A 214 10.27 -7.90 18.29
CA GLN A 214 8.86 -7.57 18.50
C GLN A 214 8.62 -6.22 19.19
N PRO A 215 9.40 -5.79 20.21
CA PRO A 215 9.23 -4.48 20.83
C PRO A 215 9.48 -3.28 19.90
N HIS A 216 10.14 -3.51 18.75
CA HIS A 216 10.40 -2.50 17.72
C HIS A 216 9.42 -2.58 16.54
N ALA A 217 8.49 -3.54 16.54
CA ALA A 217 7.52 -3.70 15.47
C ALA A 217 6.48 -2.57 15.48
N LEU A 218 6.00 -2.22 14.28
CA LEU A 218 4.90 -1.28 14.13
C LEU A 218 3.57 -2.02 14.32
N PRO A 219 2.68 -1.55 15.20
CA PRO A 219 1.37 -2.17 15.36
C PRO A 219 0.52 -1.90 14.11
N LEU A 220 -0.21 -2.93 13.67
CA LEU A 220 -1.22 -2.82 12.62
C LEU A 220 -2.59 -3.05 13.25
N MET A 221 -3.54 -2.17 12.94
CA MET A 221 -4.94 -2.32 13.34
C MET A 221 -5.54 -3.58 12.74
N THR A 222 -6.24 -4.35 13.57
CA THR A 222 -7.02 -5.51 13.13
C THR A 222 -8.29 -5.08 12.38
N PRO A 223 -8.96 -6.00 11.64
CA PRO A 223 -10.23 -5.71 10.99
C PRO A 223 -11.31 -5.18 11.95
N GLU A 224 -11.36 -5.71 13.17
CA GLU A 224 -12.29 -5.30 14.22
C GLU A 224 -11.99 -3.87 14.71
N GLN A 225 -10.71 -3.51 14.84
CA GLN A 225 -10.30 -2.17 15.23
C GLN A 225 -10.62 -1.14 14.13
N VAL A 226 -10.37 -1.48 12.86
CA VAL A 226 -10.74 -0.63 11.72
C VAL A 226 -12.26 -0.48 11.63
N PHE A 227 -13.01 -1.58 11.77
CA PHE A 227 -14.47 -1.55 11.84
C PHE A 227 -14.97 -0.63 12.96
N ALA A 228 -14.42 -0.77 14.17
CA ALA A 228 -14.81 0.05 15.32
C ALA A 228 -14.54 1.54 15.06
N ARG A 229 -13.37 1.88 14.51
CA ARG A 229 -13.00 3.26 14.16
C ARG A 229 -13.92 3.85 13.09
N LEU A 230 -14.24 3.08 12.04
CA LEU A 230 -15.18 3.51 11.00
C LEU A 230 -16.60 3.69 11.56
N ASN A 231 -17.12 2.71 12.30
CA ASN A 231 -18.47 2.77 12.85
C ASN A 231 -18.64 3.89 13.89
N GLN A 232 -17.61 4.14 14.71
CA GLN A 232 -17.56 5.29 15.60
C GLN A 232 -17.68 6.58 14.79
N SER A 233 -16.86 6.74 13.75
CA SER A 233 -16.82 7.95 12.92
C SER A 233 -18.15 8.22 12.22
N ILE A 234 -18.79 7.17 11.69
CA ILE A 234 -20.13 7.25 11.11
C ILE A 234 -21.15 7.71 12.17
N THR A 235 -21.13 7.10 13.34
CA THR A 235 -22.10 7.38 14.41
C THR A 235 -21.93 8.77 15.01
N SER A 236 -20.69 9.25 15.14
CA SER A 236 -20.38 10.61 15.60
C SER A 236 -20.40 11.65 14.48
N SER A 237 -20.72 11.27 13.24
CA SER A 237 -20.66 12.15 12.06
C SER A 237 -19.32 12.89 11.92
N SER A 238 -18.22 12.21 12.22
CA SER A 238 -16.87 12.73 12.07
C SER A 238 -16.17 12.12 10.85
N PRO A 239 -15.27 12.85 10.17
CA PRO A 239 -14.55 12.33 9.03
C PRO A 239 -13.63 11.17 9.40
N CYS A 240 -13.46 10.24 8.46
CA CYS A 240 -12.44 9.19 8.54
C CYS A 240 -12.15 8.63 7.14
N ALA A 241 -10.89 8.71 6.71
CA ALA A 241 -10.37 8.15 5.47
C ALA A 241 -9.52 6.91 5.75
N VAL A 242 -9.93 5.78 5.16
CA VAL A 242 -9.13 4.54 5.15
C VAL A 242 -8.65 4.29 3.73
N VAL A 243 -7.35 4.47 3.50
CA VAL A 243 -6.71 4.28 2.20
C VAL A 243 -5.81 3.06 2.21
N ARG A 244 -5.45 2.53 1.04
CA ARG A 244 -4.61 1.34 0.93
C ARG A 244 -3.46 1.60 -0.04
N LEU A 245 -2.29 1.07 0.29
CA LEU A 245 -1.10 1.07 -0.57
C LEU A 245 -0.88 -0.34 -1.11
N GLY A 246 -1.32 -0.58 -2.34
CA GLY A 246 -0.97 -1.75 -3.13
C GLY A 246 0.30 -1.51 -3.94
N ASP A 247 0.64 -2.47 -4.80
CA ASP A 247 1.76 -2.35 -5.72
C ASP A 247 1.58 -1.17 -6.70
N GLY A 248 0.37 -0.95 -7.22
CA GLY A 248 0.05 0.19 -8.09
C GLY A 248 0.36 1.55 -7.44
N GLU A 249 -0.11 1.79 -6.23
CA GLU A 249 0.17 3.04 -5.50
C GLU A 249 1.66 3.19 -5.20
N LEU A 250 2.34 2.11 -4.81
CA LEU A 250 3.78 2.14 -4.56
C LEU A 250 4.56 2.48 -5.83
N PHE A 251 4.22 1.88 -6.98
CA PHE A 251 4.86 2.22 -8.25
C PHE A 251 4.60 3.67 -8.65
N ALA A 252 3.36 4.16 -8.52
CA ALA A 252 3.03 5.55 -8.79
C ALA A 252 3.83 6.51 -7.89
N LEU A 253 3.97 6.21 -6.60
CA LEU A 253 4.77 6.98 -5.65
C LEU A 253 6.28 6.92 -5.93
N SER A 254 6.76 5.83 -6.54
CA SER A 254 8.19 5.59 -6.76
C SER A 254 8.84 6.45 -7.86
N GLN A 255 8.02 7.07 -8.72
CA GLN A 255 8.45 7.87 -9.87
C GLN A 255 9.49 8.94 -9.47
N GLY A 256 10.71 8.79 -9.98
CA GLY A 256 11.81 9.74 -9.73
C GLY A 256 12.39 9.67 -8.30
N ILE A 257 12.08 8.62 -7.54
CA ILE A 257 12.62 8.37 -6.18
C ILE A 257 13.38 7.06 -6.16
N VAL A 258 12.68 5.95 -6.45
CA VAL A 258 13.28 4.61 -6.48
C VAL A 258 13.47 4.14 -7.91
N TYR A 259 12.50 4.43 -8.78
CA TYR A 259 12.56 4.07 -10.19
C TYR A 259 12.37 5.28 -11.09
N ASP A 260 13.05 5.25 -12.23
CA ASP A 260 12.75 6.14 -13.34
C ASP A 260 11.48 5.68 -14.10
N ALA A 261 11.01 6.54 -15.01
CA ALA A 261 9.80 6.30 -15.77
C ALA A 261 9.88 5.04 -16.67
N ALA A 262 11.07 4.69 -17.18
CA ALA A 262 11.25 3.54 -18.06
C ALA A 262 11.19 2.22 -17.27
N ALA A 263 11.84 2.18 -16.11
CA ALA A 263 11.77 1.06 -15.19
C ALA A 263 10.33 0.82 -14.72
N ILE A 264 9.59 1.88 -14.37
CA ILE A 264 8.19 1.74 -13.96
C ILE A 264 7.31 1.21 -15.08
N ARG A 265 7.44 1.72 -16.32
CA ARG A 265 6.68 1.18 -17.47
C ARG A 265 6.95 -0.30 -17.73
N ARG A 266 8.17 -0.77 -17.46
CA ARG A 266 8.56 -2.18 -17.60
C ARG A 266 8.03 -3.05 -16.47
N GLU A 267 8.16 -2.60 -15.23
CA GLU A 267 7.80 -3.38 -14.04
C GLU A 267 6.30 -3.33 -13.72
N ALA A 268 5.61 -2.26 -14.11
CA ALA A 268 4.19 -2.02 -13.80
C ALA A 268 3.41 -1.54 -15.04
N PRO A 269 3.31 -2.37 -16.11
CA PRO A 269 2.61 -2.01 -17.35
C PRO A 269 1.11 -1.78 -17.15
N PHE A 270 0.55 -2.19 -16.01
CA PHE A 270 -0.86 -2.04 -15.65
C PHE A 270 -1.22 -0.64 -15.12
N LEU A 271 -0.24 0.22 -14.77
CA LEU A 271 -0.50 1.54 -14.18
C LEU A 271 -1.51 2.43 -14.95
N PRO A 272 -1.49 2.49 -16.30
CA PRO A 272 -2.48 3.26 -17.04
C PRO A 272 -3.91 2.82 -16.75
N THR A 273 -4.14 1.52 -16.60
CA THR A 273 -5.47 0.98 -16.25
C THR A 273 -5.88 1.30 -14.81
N ALA A 274 -4.90 1.56 -13.94
CA ALA A 274 -5.12 2.01 -12.57
C ALA A 274 -5.22 3.56 -12.45
N GLY A 275 -5.22 4.27 -13.57
CA GLY A 275 -5.46 5.73 -13.63
C GLY A 275 -4.20 6.60 -13.64
N VAL A 276 -3.00 6.04 -13.88
CA VAL A 276 -1.74 6.79 -13.95
C VAL A 276 -0.94 6.44 -15.20
N VAL A 277 -0.65 7.43 -16.04
CA VAL A 277 0.23 7.28 -17.21
C VAL A 277 1.60 7.87 -16.90
N VAL A 278 2.64 7.04 -16.86
CA VAL A 278 3.98 7.45 -16.42
C VAL A 278 4.79 8.10 -17.56
N PRO A 279 5.44 9.26 -17.35
CA PRO A 279 5.56 9.98 -16.09
C PRO A 279 4.35 10.88 -15.78
N ASP A 280 3.89 10.83 -14.54
CA ASP A 280 2.93 11.78 -13.97
C ASP A 280 3.35 12.15 -12.54
N ILE A 281 4.19 13.18 -12.46
CA ILE A 281 4.73 13.69 -11.20
C ILE A 281 3.66 14.42 -10.39
N ALA A 282 2.69 15.05 -11.05
CA ALA A 282 1.59 15.72 -10.38
C ALA A 282 0.70 14.71 -9.65
N ALA A 283 0.32 13.61 -10.31
CA ALA A 283 -0.43 12.53 -9.68
C ALA A 283 0.36 11.89 -8.53
N ARG A 284 1.68 11.66 -8.70
CA ARG A 284 2.56 11.17 -7.63
C ARG A 284 2.49 12.07 -6.39
N ASP A 285 2.62 13.39 -6.57
CA ASP A 285 2.68 14.34 -5.47
C ASP A 285 1.31 14.50 -4.78
N GLN A 286 0.22 14.47 -5.57
CA GLN A 286 -1.14 14.42 -5.03
C GLN A 286 -1.38 13.14 -4.22
N LEU A 287 -0.94 11.99 -4.71
CA LEU A 287 -1.02 10.72 -4.00
C LEU A 287 -0.22 10.76 -2.69
N ALA A 288 1.02 11.25 -2.72
CA ALA A 288 1.85 11.39 -1.52
C ALA A 288 1.21 12.34 -0.50
N ALA A 289 0.59 13.44 -0.95
CA ALA A 289 -0.12 14.35 -0.07
C ALA A 289 -1.34 13.68 0.59
N ALA A 290 -2.12 12.90 -0.18
CA ALA A 290 -3.26 12.16 0.35
C ALA A 290 -2.82 11.11 1.40
N VAL A 291 -1.74 10.35 1.13
CA VAL A 291 -1.21 9.38 2.09
C VAL A 291 -0.80 10.03 3.41
N ARG A 292 -0.23 11.24 3.39
CA ARG A 292 0.11 11.98 4.62
C ARG A 292 -1.11 12.45 5.41
N GLN A 293 -2.25 12.62 4.76
CA GLN A 293 -3.48 13.17 5.34
C GLN A 293 -4.50 12.11 5.76
N ALA A 294 -4.34 10.87 5.29
CA ALA A 294 -5.27 9.78 5.61
C ALA A 294 -5.27 9.45 7.11
N ASP A 295 -6.44 9.12 7.64
CA ASP A 295 -6.58 8.71 9.04
C ASP A 295 -6.00 7.32 9.29
N ILE A 296 -6.26 6.36 8.39
CA ILE A 296 -5.72 5.01 8.46
C ILE A 296 -5.13 4.63 7.10
N VAL A 297 -3.91 4.09 7.11
CA VAL A 297 -3.21 3.63 5.90
C VAL A 297 -2.96 2.13 5.93
N GLY A 298 -3.56 1.43 4.97
CA GLY A 298 -3.30 0.02 4.71
C GLY A 298 -1.95 -0.15 4.02
N VAL A 299 -1.05 -0.93 4.61
CA VAL A 299 0.29 -1.24 4.08
C VAL A 299 0.44 -2.73 3.76
N PRO A 300 1.27 -3.12 2.78
CA PRO A 300 1.43 -4.52 2.43
C PRO A 300 2.14 -5.30 3.53
N HIS A 301 1.71 -6.54 3.74
CA HIS A 301 2.39 -7.48 4.63
C HIS A 301 3.54 -8.21 3.94
N SER A 302 3.40 -8.45 2.64
CA SER A 302 4.36 -9.22 1.83
C SER A 302 5.77 -8.63 1.89
N ARG A 303 6.76 -9.52 2.02
CA ARG A 303 8.20 -9.19 1.98
C ARG A 303 8.82 -9.32 0.58
N ARG A 304 8.01 -9.61 -0.45
CA ARG A 304 8.46 -9.67 -1.84
C ARG A 304 8.93 -8.28 -2.33
N LYS A 305 9.77 -8.27 -3.37
CA LYS A 305 10.52 -7.09 -3.83
C LYS A 305 9.70 -5.81 -3.94
N HIS A 306 8.47 -5.87 -4.46
CA HIS A 306 7.64 -4.71 -4.79
C HIS A 306 6.63 -4.33 -3.70
N TYR A 307 6.82 -4.82 -2.47
CA TYR A 307 5.92 -4.55 -1.33
C TYR A 307 6.68 -3.87 -0.18
N GLN A 308 6.85 -4.50 0.99
CA GLN A 308 7.51 -3.83 2.12
C GLN A 308 8.92 -3.30 1.81
N PRO A 309 9.84 -4.07 1.19
CA PRO A 309 11.17 -3.57 0.84
C PRO A 309 11.12 -2.35 -0.08
N PHE A 310 10.10 -2.27 -0.94
CA PHE A 310 9.88 -1.15 -1.87
C PHE A 310 9.23 0.05 -1.19
N MET A 311 8.25 -0.20 -0.32
CA MET A 311 7.48 0.83 0.38
C MET A 311 8.35 1.74 1.25
N PHE A 312 9.25 1.18 2.07
CA PHE A 312 10.00 2.00 3.03
C PHE A 312 10.90 3.06 2.37
N PRO A 313 11.71 2.75 1.34
CA PRO A 313 12.43 3.76 0.57
C PRO A 313 11.52 4.83 -0.04
N ILE A 314 10.37 4.44 -0.59
CA ILE A 314 9.41 5.37 -1.21
C ILE A 314 8.88 6.37 -0.17
N LEU A 315 8.37 5.87 0.96
CA LEU A 315 7.83 6.72 2.02
C LEU A 315 8.90 7.68 2.55
N ARG A 316 10.13 7.20 2.76
CA ARG A 316 11.26 8.06 3.15
C ARG A 316 11.59 9.12 2.10
N GLY A 317 11.58 8.76 0.82
CA GLY A 317 11.82 9.71 -0.28
C GLY A 317 10.78 10.83 -0.35
N HIS A 318 9.55 10.56 0.09
CA HIS A 318 8.50 11.55 0.28
C HIS A 318 8.52 12.23 1.67
N GLY A 319 9.46 11.89 2.55
CA GLY A 319 9.47 12.42 3.93
C GLY A 319 8.25 12.02 4.76
N ILE A 320 7.65 10.86 4.46
CA ILE A 320 6.53 10.28 5.21
C ILE A 320 7.11 9.37 6.30
N ASP A 321 6.94 9.75 7.57
CA ASP A 321 7.30 8.89 8.68
C ASP A 321 6.17 7.92 9.01
N ILE A 322 6.34 6.66 8.58
CA ILE A 322 5.35 5.61 8.82
C ILE A 322 5.06 5.37 10.31
N ARG A 323 5.99 5.72 11.22
CA ARG A 323 5.80 5.53 12.68
C ARG A 323 4.76 6.45 13.28
N THR A 324 4.44 7.55 12.59
CA THR A 324 3.46 8.53 13.09
C THR A 324 2.06 8.27 12.53
N MET A 325 1.87 7.20 11.77
CA MET A 325 0.62 6.88 11.07
C MET A 325 -0.16 5.79 11.82
N GLU A 326 -1.49 5.83 11.74
CA GLU A 326 -2.30 4.66 12.08
C GLU A 326 -2.30 3.70 10.88
N LEU A 327 -1.87 2.46 11.12
CA LEU A 327 -1.61 1.51 10.05
C LEU A 327 -2.57 0.32 10.13
N THR A 328 -2.90 -0.25 8.97
CA THR A 328 -3.56 -1.56 8.86
C THR A 328 -2.98 -2.33 7.67
N LEU A 329 -3.58 -3.44 7.26
CA LEU A 329 -3.18 -4.17 6.06
C LEU A 329 -3.75 -3.51 4.80
N SER A 330 -3.00 -3.48 3.70
CA SER A 330 -3.49 -3.00 2.39
C SER A 330 -4.63 -3.85 1.82
N THR A 331 -4.87 -5.03 2.41
CA THR A 331 -5.99 -5.95 2.13
C THR A 331 -7.17 -5.79 3.08
N ILE A 332 -7.22 -4.69 3.86
CA ILE A 332 -8.26 -4.47 4.89
C ILE A 332 -9.69 -4.52 4.35
N ASN A 333 -9.92 -4.10 3.10
CA ASN A 333 -11.21 -4.22 2.43
C ASN A 333 -11.68 -5.68 2.36
N TYR A 334 -10.80 -6.59 1.95
CA TYR A 334 -11.07 -8.04 1.94
C TYR A 334 -11.26 -8.57 3.34
N ARG A 335 -10.42 -8.16 4.30
CA ARG A 335 -10.54 -8.63 5.69
C ARG A 335 -11.84 -8.21 6.36
N LEU A 336 -12.31 -6.98 6.13
CA LEU A 336 -13.61 -6.53 6.61
C LEU A 336 -14.73 -7.39 6.02
N HIS A 337 -14.61 -7.77 4.75
CA HIS A 337 -15.58 -8.64 4.09
C HIS A 337 -15.55 -10.09 4.61
N GLU A 338 -14.37 -10.71 4.65
CA GLU A 338 -14.14 -12.09 5.11
C GLU A 338 -14.58 -12.29 6.56
N SER A 339 -14.36 -11.30 7.42
CA SER A 339 -14.80 -11.32 8.82
C SER A 339 -16.30 -11.00 9.01
N GLY A 340 -17.07 -10.79 7.93
CA GLY A 340 -18.49 -10.42 7.98
C GLY A 340 -18.75 -9.03 8.58
N LEU A 341 -17.72 -8.19 8.68
CA LEU A 341 -17.80 -6.84 9.27
C LEU A 341 -18.28 -5.80 8.24
N LEU A 342 -18.00 -6.01 6.96
CA LEU A 342 -18.39 -5.08 5.90
C LEU A 342 -19.92 -4.92 5.81
N PRO A 343 -20.75 -5.98 5.75
CA PRO A 343 -22.20 -5.80 5.74
C PRO A 343 -22.71 -5.13 7.01
N LYS A 344 -22.14 -5.49 8.17
CA LYS A 344 -22.45 -4.86 9.47
C LYS A 344 -22.14 -3.35 9.47
N LEU A 345 -21.09 -2.93 8.76
CA LEU A 345 -20.71 -1.52 8.62
C LEU A 345 -21.70 -0.74 7.75
N LEU A 346 -22.23 -1.37 6.71
CA LEU A 346 -23.09 -0.72 5.70
C LEU A 346 -24.58 -0.76 6.06
N GLN A 347 -25.01 -1.73 6.85
CA GLN A 347 -26.43 -1.93 7.17
C GLN A 347 -27.02 -0.69 7.86
N GLY A 348 -28.16 -0.22 7.34
CA GLY A 348 -28.84 0.97 7.86
C GLY A 348 -28.11 2.29 7.60
N ARG A 349 -27.03 2.30 6.81
CA ARG A 349 -26.29 3.51 6.44
C ARG A 349 -26.60 3.94 5.01
N LYS A 350 -26.46 5.24 4.75
CA LYS A 350 -26.52 5.83 3.41
C LYS A 350 -25.17 5.68 2.73
N VAL A 351 -25.09 4.87 1.69
CA VAL A 351 -23.84 4.54 1.00
C VAL A 351 -23.73 5.28 -0.32
N LEU A 352 -22.60 5.95 -0.55
CA LEU A 352 -22.18 6.45 -1.87
C LEU A 352 -21.18 5.46 -2.48
N ILE A 353 -21.32 5.13 -3.76
CA ILE A 353 -20.39 4.24 -4.45
C ILE A 353 -19.73 4.97 -5.60
N ILE A 354 -18.40 4.87 -5.69
CA ILE A 354 -17.58 5.59 -6.67
C ILE A 354 -16.65 4.61 -7.35
N GLY A 355 -16.58 4.65 -8.68
CA GLY A 355 -15.68 3.81 -9.46
C GLY A 355 -16.34 3.14 -10.67
N ASP A 356 -15.54 2.48 -11.50
CA ASP A 356 -16.00 1.96 -12.80
C ASP A 356 -17.06 0.85 -12.69
N LYS A 357 -17.06 0.10 -11.59
CA LYS A 357 -18.08 -0.92 -11.30
C LYS A 357 -19.17 -0.42 -10.36
N ALA A 358 -19.23 0.88 -10.07
CA ALA A 358 -20.11 1.39 -9.03
C ALA A 358 -21.60 1.12 -9.32
N THR A 359 -22.03 1.18 -10.58
CA THR A 359 -23.42 0.87 -10.96
C THR A 359 -23.80 -0.59 -10.66
N VAL A 360 -22.93 -1.54 -10.99
CA VAL A 360 -23.18 -2.98 -10.77
C VAL A 360 -23.13 -3.28 -9.27
N LEU A 361 -22.13 -2.75 -8.57
CA LEU A 361 -22.02 -2.90 -7.12
C LEU A 361 -23.22 -2.28 -6.40
N ALA A 362 -23.75 -1.15 -6.86
CA ALA A 362 -24.95 -0.53 -6.30
C ALA A 362 -26.18 -1.44 -6.40
N GLY A 363 -26.39 -2.07 -7.56
CA GLY A 363 -27.47 -3.04 -7.76
C GLY A 363 -27.36 -4.18 -6.74
N LEU A 364 -26.18 -4.80 -6.66
CA LEU A 364 -25.91 -5.88 -5.71
C LEU A 364 -26.17 -5.45 -4.26
N LEU A 365 -25.57 -4.35 -3.80
CA LEU A 365 -25.76 -3.90 -2.40
C LEU A 365 -27.23 -3.59 -2.09
N THR A 366 -27.97 -3.05 -3.05
CA THR A 366 -29.41 -2.79 -2.91
C THR A 366 -30.21 -4.08 -2.76
N GLU A 367 -29.89 -5.14 -3.49
CA GLU A 367 -30.52 -6.47 -3.34
C GLU A 367 -30.29 -7.06 -1.93
N TYR A 368 -29.16 -6.74 -1.31
CA TYR A 368 -28.86 -7.08 0.07
C TYR A 368 -29.43 -6.09 1.11
N GLY A 369 -30.31 -5.18 0.70
CA GLY A 369 -31.01 -4.26 1.60
C GLY A 369 -30.16 -3.07 2.08
N ILE A 370 -29.00 -2.82 1.47
CA ILE A 370 -28.16 -1.66 1.77
C ILE A 370 -28.70 -0.42 1.04
N THR A 371 -28.77 0.71 1.74
CA THR A 371 -29.30 1.95 1.17
C THR A 371 -28.23 2.69 0.37
N VAL A 372 -28.23 2.50 -0.95
CA VAL A 372 -27.38 3.28 -1.87
C VAL A 372 -28.03 4.63 -2.16
N LYS A 373 -27.31 5.74 -1.92
CA LYS A 373 -27.79 7.12 -2.14
C LYS A 373 -27.27 7.77 -3.40
N GLY A 374 -26.18 7.25 -3.95
CA GLY A 374 -25.58 7.79 -5.16
C GLY A 374 -24.57 6.82 -5.76
N VAL A 375 -24.34 6.99 -7.06
CA VAL A 375 -23.35 6.27 -7.84
C VAL A 375 -22.62 7.31 -8.67
N ILE A 376 -21.28 7.30 -8.62
CA ILE A 376 -20.41 8.14 -9.45
C ILE A 376 -19.52 7.21 -10.27
N SER A 377 -19.72 7.20 -11.58
CA SER A 377 -19.05 6.30 -12.51
C SER A 377 -19.07 6.90 -13.93
N PRO A 378 -18.06 6.63 -14.77
CA PRO A 378 -16.77 6.00 -14.44
C PRO A 378 -15.80 6.97 -13.74
N VAL A 379 -14.60 6.49 -13.38
CA VAL A 379 -13.48 7.35 -12.91
C VAL A 379 -12.22 7.01 -13.70
N HIS A 380 -11.82 7.88 -14.63
CA HIS A 380 -10.78 7.61 -15.63
C HIS A 380 -9.35 8.03 -15.22
N GLY A 381 -9.10 8.26 -13.93
CA GLY A 381 -7.79 8.69 -13.44
C GLY A 381 -7.84 9.97 -12.62
N PHE A 382 -6.67 10.58 -12.43
CA PHE A 382 -6.52 11.77 -11.59
C PHE A 382 -7.26 13.00 -12.12
N GLY A 383 -7.41 13.14 -13.44
CA GLY A 383 -8.14 14.25 -14.06
C GLY A 383 -9.63 14.31 -13.69
N ASP A 384 -10.21 13.19 -13.25
CA ASP A 384 -11.62 13.10 -12.87
C ASP A 384 -11.90 13.47 -11.41
N ILE A 385 -10.86 13.61 -10.57
CA ILE A 385 -11.03 13.78 -9.12
C ILE A 385 -11.93 14.97 -8.78
N ASP A 386 -11.73 16.12 -9.43
CA ASP A 386 -12.52 17.32 -9.13
C ASP A 386 -13.98 17.18 -9.56
N ARG A 387 -14.23 16.51 -10.70
CA ARG A 387 -15.59 16.16 -11.14
C ARG A 387 -16.26 15.24 -10.12
N VAL A 388 -15.58 14.16 -9.71
CA VAL A 388 -16.08 13.21 -8.70
C VAL A 388 -16.44 13.93 -7.41
N MET A 389 -15.58 14.83 -6.92
CA MET A 389 -15.85 15.60 -5.71
C MET A 389 -17.03 16.56 -5.85
N ASN A 390 -17.18 17.20 -7.01
CA ASN A 390 -18.34 18.05 -7.31
C ASN A 390 -19.65 17.27 -7.32
N GLU A 391 -19.66 16.07 -7.90
CA GLU A 391 -20.81 15.19 -7.90
C GLU A 391 -21.13 14.66 -6.49
N ALA A 392 -20.11 14.26 -5.72
CA ALA A 392 -20.26 13.72 -4.37
C ALA A 392 -20.96 14.70 -3.41
N ARG A 393 -20.73 16.02 -3.57
CA ARG A 393 -21.39 17.07 -2.77
C ARG A 393 -22.92 17.08 -2.89
N ASN A 394 -23.46 16.54 -3.98
CA ASN A 394 -24.91 16.52 -4.22
C ASN A 394 -25.62 15.36 -3.51
N PHE A 395 -24.88 14.42 -2.91
CA PHE A 395 -25.44 13.27 -2.23
C PHE A 395 -25.37 13.43 -0.70
N GLN A 396 -26.45 13.01 -0.02
CA GLN A 396 -26.42 12.83 1.43
C GLN A 396 -26.07 11.39 1.76
N PHE A 397 -24.84 11.16 2.19
CA PHE A 397 -24.34 9.84 2.57
C PHE A 397 -23.60 9.87 3.90
N ASP A 398 -23.42 8.70 4.49
CA ASP A 398 -22.71 8.47 5.75
C ASP A 398 -21.31 7.90 5.47
N ILE A 399 -21.23 6.99 4.49
CA ILE A 399 -19.99 6.34 4.05
C ILE A 399 -19.90 6.29 2.52
N ALA A 400 -18.71 6.52 1.97
CA ALA A 400 -18.38 6.28 0.58
C ALA A 400 -17.50 5.03 0.41
N LEU A 401 -17.84 4.19 -0.56
CA LEU A 401 -16.99 3.10 -1.05
C LEU A 401 -16.36 3.51 -2.37
N VAL A 402 -15.03 3.61 -2.41
CA VAL A 402 -14.28 4.17 -3.54
C VAL A 402 -13.42 3.09 -4.19
N ALA A 403 -13.74 2.70 -5.42
CA ALA A 403 -13.03 1.68 -6.20
C ALA A 403 -12.61 2.24 -7.57
N ALA A 404 -11.61 3.10 -7.57
CA ALA A 404 -11.23 3.93 -8.72
C ALA A 404 -9.72 3.86 -9.04
N GLY A 405 -9.10 2.69 -8.85
CA GLY A 405 -7.65 2.52 -8.99
C GLY A 405 -6.87 3.43 -8.03
N ILE A 406 -5.71 3.92 -8.47
CA ILE A 406 -4.84 4.80 -7.68
C ILE A 406 -5.52 6.12 -7.27
N PRO A 407 -6.35 6.78 -8.11
CA PRO A 407 -7.15 7.94 -7.70
C PRO A 407 -8.03 7.71 -6.46
N ALA A 408 -8.40 6.46 -6.15
CA ALA A 408 -9.23 6.13 -4.99
C ALA A 408 -8.64 6.65 -3.68
N VAL A 409 -7.32 6.62 -3.53
CA VAL A 409 -6.62 7.15 -2.34
C VAL A 409 -6.92 8.63 -2.15
N VAL A 410 -6.77 9.43 -3.22
CA VAL A 410 -6.98 10.88 -3.16
C VAL A 410 -8.45 11.23 -2.98
N ILE A 411 -9.35 10.55 -3.69
CA ILE A 411 -10.80 10.75 -3.57
C ILE A 411 -11.27 10.44 -2.14
N THR A 412 -10.80 9.33 -1.56
CA THR A 412 -11.15 8.92 -0.19
C THR A 412 -10.77 9.99 0.84
N VAL A 413 -9.55 10.50 0.75
CA VAL A 413 -9.05 11.57 1.65
C VAL A 413 -9.82 12.87 1.44
N LYS A 414 -10.08 13.28 0.19
CA LYS A 414 -10.86 14.48 -0.11
C LYS A 414 -12.30 14.39 0.39
N ILE A 415 -12.95 13.23 0.31
CA ILE A 415 -14.30 13.03 0.87
C ILE A 415 -14.29 13.26 2.38
N ALA A 416 -13.31 12.71 3.10
CA ALA A 416 -13.19 12.93 4.53
C ALA A 416 -12.91 14.41 4.86
N ALA A 417 -11.89 14.99 4.24
CA ALA A 417 -11.43 16.35 4.54
C ALA A 417 -12.44 17.44 4.13
N GLU A 418 -13.06 17.32 2.95
CA GLU A 418 -13.91 18.36 2.38
C GLU A 418 -15.39 18.18 2.70
N LEU A 419 -15.86 16.93 2.84
CA LEU A 419 -17.29 16.63 3.05
C LEU A 419 -17.61 16.20 4.49
N GLY A 420 -16.58 15.98 5.32
CA GLY A 420 -16.75 15.55 6.70
C GLY A 420 -17.32 14.13 6.82
N LYS A 421 -17.09 13.28 5.81
CA LYS A 421 -17.69 11.94 5.72
C LYS A 421 -16.68 10.83 5.95
N VAL A 422 -17.20 9.62 6.15
CA VAL A 422 -16.37 8.42 6.16
C VAL A 422 -16.18 7.94 4.74
N ALA A 423 -14.95 7.56 4.38
CA ALA A 423 -14.63 7.00 3.08
C ALA A 423 -13.65 5.83 3.22
N LEU A 424 -13.92 4.77 2.46
CA LEU A 424 -13.11 3.57 2.42
C LEU A 424 -12.67 3.32 0.98
N ASP A 425 -11.35 3.25 0.78
CA ASP A 425 -10.77 2.71 -0.44
C ASP A 425 -11.12 1.22 -0.54
N PHE A 426 -12.03 0.92 -1.45
CA PHE A 426 -12.69 -0.37 -1.58
C PHE A 426 -12.02 -1.28 -2.61
N GLY A 427 -11.20 -0.72 -3.50
CA GLY A 427 -10.36 -1.45 -4.45
C GLY A 427 -11.07 -2.54 -5.25
N HIS A 428 -10.32 -3.59 -5.60
CA HIS A 428 -10.80 -4.71 -6.40
C HIS A 428 -11.85 -5.61 -5.71
N LEU A 429 -12.15 -5.40 -4.42
CA LEU A 429 -13.30 -6.08 -3.81
C LEU A 429 -14.61 -5.67 -4.52
N ALA A 430 -14.68 -4.45 -5.05
CA ALA A 430 -15.79 -4.02 -5.91
C ALA A 430 -15.94 -4.94 -7.13
N ASP A 431 -14.84 -5.23 -7.83
CA ASP A 431 -14.84 -6.11 -9.00
C ASP A 431 -15.21 -7.55 -8.63
N GLN A 432 -14.70 -8.05 -7.50
CA GLN A 432 -14.98 -9.42 -7.06
C GLN A 432 -16.45 -9.61 -6.70
N LEU A 433 -17.05 -8.65 -6.00
CA LEU A 433 -18.48 -8.66 -5.68
C LEU A 433 -19.34 -8.47 -6.93
N ALA A 434 -19.03 -7.45 -7.75
CA ALA A 434 -19.80 -7.14 -8.95
C ALA A 434 -19.82 -8.29 -9.98
N ASN A 435 -18.74 -9.07 -10.05
CA ASN A 435 -18.65 -10.23 -10.94
C ASN A 435 -19.09 -11.55 -10.26
N GLY A 436 -19.62 -11.51 -9.04
CA GLY A 436 -20.08 -12.69 -8.31
C GLY A 436 -18.98 -13.68 -7.91
N ARG A 437 -17.70 -13.28 -7.94
CA ARG A 437 -16.56 -14.12 -7.53
C ARG A 437 -16.52 -14.32 -6.02
N VAL A 438 -17.01 -13.34 -5.28
CA VAL A 438 -17.27 -13.41 -3.84
C VAL A 438 -18.70 -12.93 -3.58
N GLN A 439 -19.31 -13.44 -2.52
CA GLN A 439 -20.70 -13.13 -2.16
C GLN A 439 -20.74 -12.29 -0.90
N LEU A 440 -21.66 -11.33 -0.85
CA LEU A 440 -21.93 -10.60 0.38
C LEU A 440 -22.66 -11.49 1.37
N TYR A 441 -22.08 -11.70 2.55
CA TYR A 441 -22.71 -12.50 3.62
C TYR A 441 -23.49 -11.59 4.56
N VAL A 442 -24.81 -11.49 4.38
CA VAL A 442 -25.69 -10.82 5.35
C VAL A 442 -26.32 -11.91 6.21
N GLU A 443 -26.06 -11.85 7.53
CA GLU A 443 -26.64 -12.78 8.53
C GLU A 443 -28.12 -12.50 8.78
#